data_AF-A0A970BJ04-F1
#
_entry.id   AF-A0A970BJ04-F1
#
_cell.length_a   1.000
_cell.length_b   1.000
_cell.length_c   1.000
_cell.angle_alpha   90.00
_cell.angle_beta   90.00
_cell.angle_gamma   90.00
#
_symmetry.space_group_name_H-M   'P 1'
#
loop_
_entity.id
_entity.type
_entity.pdbx_description
1 polymer ?
#
loop_
_entity_poly.entity_id
_entity_poly.type
_entity_poly.pdbx_seq_one_letter_code
_entity_poly.pdbx_strand_id
1 'polypeptide(L)'
;GLSSALSGWTVAIFEVAGCLGMIVAGLVSDKLFKSQSERVCAIEMALVAVCMVALHFIQDMNSPVLFLIVLALAGFFLYGPQALLGVIASNEVSKKAASSAVGIIGFMSYLSTLITGYPLGKFADTFGWRPIFLLMTGVALIGTLTIAVLWNRKIAVN
;
A
#
# COMPACT_ATOMS: atom_id res chain seq x y z
N GLY A 1 -17.60 -16.17 11.57
CA GLY A 1 -16.42 -16.36 10.70
C GLY A 1 -16.90 -16.60 9.29
N LEU A 2 -16.22 -16.05 8.28
CA LEU A 2 -16.53 -16.32 6.87
C LEU A 2 -16.24 -17.79 6.53
N SER A 3 -17.06 -18.39 5.66
CA SER A 3 -16.82 -19.73 5.10
C SER A 3 -15.49 -19.76 4.35
N SER A 4 -14.75 -20.88 4.40
CA SER A 4 -13.41 -21.03 3.81
C SER A 4 -13.35 -20.66 2.32
N ALA A 5 -14.43 -20.96 1.57
CA ALA A 5 -14.56 -20.55 0.18
C ALA A 5 -14.70 -19.04 0.02
N LEU A 6 -15.47 -18.38 0.90
CA LEU A 6 -15.70 -16.93 0.86
C LEU A 6 -14.42 -16.16 1.18
N SER A 7 -13.59 -16.66 2.10
CA SER A 7 -12.26 -16.10 2.40
C SER A 7 -11.32 -16.17 1.20
N GLY A 8 -11.33 -17.28 0.44
CA GLY A 8 -10.53 -17.39 -0.78
C GLY A 8 -10.97 -16.41 -1.88
N TRP A 9 -12.27 -16.29 -2.11
CA TRP A 9 -12.82 -15.31 -3.04
C TRP A 9 -12.54 -13.86 -2.62
N THR A 10 -12.51 -13.59 -1.32
CA THR A 10 -12.16 -12.26 -0.77
C THR A 10 -10.75 -11.85 -1.18
N VAL A 11 -9.78 -12.77 -1.01
CA VAL A 11 -8.39 -12.53 -1.39
C VAL A 11 -8.26 -12.37 -2.91
N ALA A 12 -8.98 -13.18 -3.70
CA ALA A 12 -8.98 -13.05 -5.15
C ALA A 12 -9.51 -11.69 -5.62
N ILE A 13 -10.62 -11.22 -5.03
CA ILE A 13 -11.20 -9.89 -5.34
C ILE A 13 -10.22 -8.78 -4.94
N PHE A 14 -9.56 -8.92 -3.79
CA PHE A 14 -8.53 -7.99 -3.34
C PHE A 14 -7.36 -7.87 -4.33
N GLU A 15 -6.83 -9.00 -4.79
CA GLU A 15 -5.72 -9.04 -5.77
C GLU A 15 -6.12 -8.43 -7.12
N VAL A 16 -7.33 -8.75 -7.61
CA VAL A 16 -7.84 -8.18 -8.87
C VAL A 16 -8.04 -6.67 -8.74
N ALA A 17 -8.60 -6.20 -7.62
CA ALA A 17 -8.75 -4.78 -7.33
C ALA A 17 -7.38 -4.09 -7.22
N GLY A 18 -6.39 -4.72 -6.58
CA GLY A 18 -5.01 -4.24 -6.51
C GLY A 18 -4.36 -4.08 -7.88
N CYS A 19 -4.46 -5.10 -8.75
CA CYS A 19 -3.96 -5.02 -10.12
C CYS A 19 -4.57 -3.85 -10.91
N LEU A 20 -5.88 -3.64 -10.78
CA LEU A 20 -6.55 -2.49 -11.40
C LEU A 20 -6.07 -1.17 -10.80
N GLY A 21 -5.86 -1.13 -9.49
CA GLY A 21 -5.30 0.02 -8.76
C GLY A 21 -3.94 0.44 -9.29
N MET A 22 -3.04 -0.51 -9.51
CA MET A 22 -1.71 -0.26 -10.09
C MET A 22 -1.79 0.41 -11.47
N ILE A 23 -2.70 -0.04 -12.33
CA ILE A 23 -2.89 0.54 -13.67
C ILE A 23 -3.43 1.97 -13.56
N VAL A 24 -4.45 2.18 -12.72
CA VAL A 24 -5.05 3.51 -12.52
C VAL A 24 -4.04 4.47 -11.90
N ALA A 25 -3.24 4.04 -10.91
CA ALA A 25 -2.18 4.82 -10.28
C ALA A 25 -1.17 5.33 -11.31
N GLY A 26 -0.72 4.45 -12.22
CA GLY A 26 0.16 4.82 -13.33
C GLY A 26 -0.50 5.84 -14.26
N LEU A 27 -1.73 5.58 -14.69
CA LEU A 27 -2.48 6.51 -15.57
C LEU A 27 -2.70 7.89 -14.92
N VAL A 28 -3.02 7.93 -13.62
CA VAL A 28 -3.22 9.17 -12.86
C VAL A 28 -1.90 9.92 -12.68
N SER A 29 -0.80 9.21 -12.36
CA SER A 29 0.54 9.79 -12.30
C SER A 29 0.94 10.43 -13.63
N ASP A 30 0.68 9.76 -14.74
CA ASP A 30 1.08 10.21 -16.07
C ASP A 30 0.19 11.33 -16.62
N LYS A 31 -1.13 11.24 -16.49
CA LYS A 31 -2.08 12.22 -17.08
C LYS A 31 -2.36 13.41 -16.17
N LEU A 32 -2.47 13.20 -14.86
CA LEU A 32 -2.95 14.19 -13.91
C LEU A 32 -1.81 14.94 -13.21
N PHE A 33 -0.69 14.26 -12.92
CA PHE A 33 0.40 14.80 -12.11
C PHE A 33 1.71 15.08 -12.86
N LYS A 34 1.70 15.07 -14.20
CA LYS A 34 2.88 15.37 -15.04
C LYS A 34 4.12 14.57 -14.62
N SER A 35 3.95 13.27 -14.36
CA SER A 35 5.01 12.34 -13.94
C SER A 35 5.61 12.59 -12.54
N GLN A 36 4.92 13.33 -11.67
CA GLN A 36 5.30 13.45 -10.25
C GLN A 36 4.75 12.28 -9.42
N SER A 37 5.36 11.11 -9.61
CA SER A 37 4.95 9.86 -8.96
C SER A 37 4.97 9.95 -7.43
N GLU A 38 5.77 10.85 -6.83
CA GLU A 38 5.76 11.07 -5.37
C GLU A 38 4.39 11.53 -4.85
N ARG A 39 3.70 12.40 -5.61
CA ARG A 39 2.42 12.99 -5.17
C ARG A 39 1.29 11.98 -5.16
N VAL A 40 1.22 11.17 -6.22
CA VAL A 40 0.22 10.10 -6.32
C VAL A 40 0.45 9.05 -5.25
N CYS A 41 1.71 8.65 -5.04
CA CYS A 41 2.07 7.70 -3.99
C CYS A 41 1.67 8.21 -2.59
N ALA A 42 1.91 9.48 -2.26
CA ALA A 42 1.50 10.06 -0.99
C ALA A 42 -0.04 10.10 -0.81
N ILE A 43 -0.78 10.44 -1.87
CA ILE A 43 -2.26 10.47 -1.84
C ILE A 43 -2.82 9.07 -1.64
N GLU A 44 -2.29 8.07 -2.36
CA GLU A 44 -2.72 6.68 -2.24
C GLU A 44 -2.39 6.09 -0.86
N MET A 45 -1.21 6.39 -0.32
CA MET A 45 -0.85 5.98 1.05
C MET A 45 -1.78 6.60 2.11
N ALA A 46 -2.19 7.86 1.92
CA ALA A 46 -3.19 8.49 2.78
C ALA A 46 -4.58 7.83 2.64
N LEU A 47 -4.98 7.47 1.42
CA LEU A 47 -6.23 6.74 1.16
C LEU A 47 -6.21 5.35 1.79
N VAL A 48 -5.09 4.63 1.73
CA VAL A 48 -4.91 3.35 2.43
C VAL A 48 -5.10 3.55 3.94
N ALA A 49 -4.51 4.58 4.54
CA ALA A 49 -4.69 4.87 5.97
C ALA A 49 -6.16 5.12 6.31
N VAL A 50 -6.90 5.86 5.48
CA VAL A 50 -8.35 6.07 5.64
C VAL A 50 -9.12 4.75 5.53
N CYS A 51 -8.79 3.89 4.57
CA CYS A 51 -9.41 2.57 4.43
C CYS A 51 -9.13 1.67 5.66
N MET A 52 -7.92 1.71 6.23
CA MET A 52 -7.57 0.95 7.43
C MET A 52 -8.33 1.44 8.67
N VAL A 53 -8.51 2.75 8.81
CA VAL A 53 -9.38 3.33 9.85
C VAL A 53 -10.84 2.91 9.63
N ALA A 54 -11.33 2.93 8.39
CA ALA A 54 -12.68 2.47 8.07
C ALA A 54 -12.88 0.99 8.44
N LEU A 55 -11.90 0.12 8.16
CA LEU A 55 -11.94 -1.29 8.57
C LEU A 55 -12.00 -1.45 10.09
N HIS A 56 -11.32 -0.59 10.85
CA HIS A 56 -11.38 -0.60 12.31
C HIS A 56 -12.81 -0.38 12.84
N PHE A 57 -13.55 0.57 12.27
CA PHE A 57 -14.94 0.86 12.65
C PHE A 57 -15.94 -0.17 12.10
N ILE A 58 -15.70 -0.70 10.90
CA ILE A 58 -16.62 -1.65 10.24
C ILE A 58 -16.61 -3.02 10.89
N GLN A 59 -15.55 -3.40 11.61
CA GLN A 59 -15.54 -4.65 12.39
C GLN A 59 -16.70 -4.73 13.41
N ASP A 60 -17.20 -3.59 13.90
CA ASP A 60 -18.33 -3.56 14.84
C ASP A 60 -19.69 -3.75 14.16
N MET A 61 -19.80 -3.48 12.85
CA MET A 61 -21.08 -3.48 12.13
C MET A 61 -21.51 -4.85 11.62
N ASN A 62 -20.66 -5.88 11.78
CA ASN A 62 -20.91 -7.30 11.44
C ASN A 62 -21.49 -7.54 10.02
N SER A 63 -21.24 -6.61 9.09
CA SER A 63 -21.73 -6.65 7.71
C SER A 63 -20.63 -7.15 6.76
N PRO A 64 -20.65 -8.42 6.31
CA PRO A 64 -19.57 -9.01 5.53
C PRO A 64 -19.37 -8.31 4.18
N VAL A 65 -20.43 -7.82 3.53
CA VAL A 65 -20.34 -7.16 2.22
C VAL A 65 -19.57 -5.84 2.29
N LEU A 66 -19.83 -5.01 3.30
CA LEU A 66 -19.10 -3.74 3.49
C LEU A 66 -17.62 -3.98 3.80
N PHE A 67 -17.31 -5.01 4.60
CA PHE A 67 -15.93 -5.40 4.85
C PHE A 67 -15.20 -5.77 3.55
N LEU A 68 -15.84 -6.55 2.66
CA LEU A 68 -15.25 -6.93 1.36
C LEU A 68 -15.00 -5.73 0.46
N ILE A 69 -15.95 -4.79 0.38
CA ILE A 69 -15.81 -3.59 -0.46
C ILE A 69 -14.65 -2.73 0.02
N VAL A 70 -14.58 -2.45 1.32
CA VAL A 70 -13.50 -1.61 1.88
C VAL A 70 -12.15 -2.33 1.78
N LEU A 71 -12.12 -3.65 1.96
CA LEU A 71 -10.89 -4.43 1.75
C LEU A 71 -10.44 -4.37 0.29
N ALA A 72 -11.35 -4.53 -0.68
CA ALA A 72 -11.04 -4.40 -2.11
C ALA A 72 -10.52 -2.99 -2.46
N LEU A 73 -11.13 -1.94 -1.89
CA LEU A 73 -10.63 -0.57 -2.04
C LEU A 73 -9.24 -0.39 -1.41
N ALA A 74 -9.01 -0.97 -0.23
CA ALA A 74 -7.68 -0.95 0.40
C ALA A 74 -6.63 -1.61 -0.50
N GLY A 75 -6.96 -2.74 -1.15
CA GLY A 75 -6.08 -3.41 -2.11
C GLY A 75 -5.79 -2.56 -3.33
N PHE A 76 -6.83 -1.94 -3.90
CA PHE A 76 -6.72 -0.99 -5.01
C PHE A 76 -5.73 0.14 -4.68
N PHE A 77 -5.85 0.78 -3.52
CA PHE A 77 -4.95 1.86 -3.12
C PHE A 77 -3.56 1.39 -2.65
N LEU A 78 -3.41 0.14 -2.22
CA LEU A 78 -2.11 -0.38 -1.74
C LEU A 78 -1.15 -0.70 -2.89
N TYR A 79 -1.68 -1.19 -4.01
CA TYR A 79 -0.86 -1.60 -5.16
C TYR A 79 -0.31 -0.41 -5.95
N GLY A 80 -0.97 0.74 -5.90
CA GLY A 80 -0.50 1.98 -6.53
C GLY A 80 0.87 2.45 -6.01
N PRO A 81 1.04 2.67 -4.69
CA PRO A 81 2.32 3.00 -4.07
C PRO A 81 3.40 1.96 -4.36
N GLN A 82 3.05 0.67 -4.32
CA GLN A 82 3.99 -0.42 -4.61
C GLN A 82 4.60 -0.30 -6.01
N ALA A 83 3.81 0.12 -7.00
CA ALA A 83 4.28 0.37 -8.36
C ALA A 83 5.08 1.66 -8.48
N LEU A 84 4.59 2.74 -7.87
CA LEU A 84 5.17 4.08 -7.98
C LEU A 84 6.51 4.21 -7.24
N LEU A 85 6.72 3.47 -6.14
CA LEU A 85 7.97 3.48 -5.38
C LEU A 85 9.20 3.16 -6.23
N GLY A 86 9.09 2.21 -7.16
CA GLY A 86 10.17 1.89 -8.10
C GLY A 86 10.49 3.05 -9.04
N VAL A 87 9.46 3.74 -9.53
CA VAL A 87 9.60 4.91 -10.40
C VAL A 87 10.28 6.06 -9.66
N ILE A 88 9.80 6.38 -8.44
CA ILE A 88 10.37 7.42 -7.58
C ILE A 88 11.86 7.14 -7.31
N ALA A 89 12.19 5.91 -6.93
CA ALA A 89 13.57 5.53 -6.66
C ALA A 89 14.48 5.62 -7.89
N SER A 90 13.95 5.26 -9.06
CA SER A 90 14.69 5.33 -10.32
C SER A 90 14.97 6.78 -10.77
N ASN A 91 14.07 7.71 -10.42
CA ASN A 91 14.20 9.12 -10.75
C ASN A 91 15.18 9.87 -9.83
N GLU A 92 15.37 9.40 -8.59
CA GLU A 92 16.27 10.02 -7.61
C GLU A 92 17.75 9.65 -7.78
N VAL A 93 18.05 8.58 -8.52
CA VAL A 93 19.43 8.11 -8.74
C VAL A 93 19.84 8.25 -10.20
N SER A 94 21.15 8.21 -10.47
CA SER A 94 21.67 8.23 -11.84
C SER A 94 21.17 7.03 -12.66
N LYS A 95 21.03 7.19 -13.98
CA LYS A 95 20.54 6.15 -14.92
C LYS A 95 21.30 4.82 -14.80
N LYS A 96 22.60 4.87 -14.48
CA LYS A 96 23.45 3.67 -14.33
C LYS A 96 23.17 2.92 -13.02
N ALA A 97 22.66 3.61 -11.99
CA ALA A 97 22.34 3.05 -10.68
C ALA A 97 20.84 2.79 -10.47
N ALA A 98 19.96 3.26 -11.38
CA ALA A 98 18.51 3.11 -11.29
C ALA A 98 18.06 1.67 -11.07
N SER A 99 18.56 0.73 -11.88
CA SER A 99 18.21 -0.68 -11.74
C SER A 99 18.67 -1.28 -10.41
N SER A 100 19.84 -0.86 -9.90
CA SER A 100 20.34 -1.32 -8.60
C SER A 100 19.50 -0.76 -7.44
N ALA A 101 19.09 0.51 -7.51
CA ALA A 101 18.25 1.13 -6.48
C ALA A 101 16.88 0.45 -6.39
N VAL A 102 16.22 0.22 -7.54
CA VAL A 102 14.95 -0.52 -7.59
C VAL A 102 15.12 -1.96 -7.07
N GLY A 103 16.23 -2.62 -7.42
CA GLY A 103 16.56 -3.96 -6.91
C GLY A 103 16.72 -4.02 -5.39
N ILE A 104 17.41 -3.04 -4.79
CA ILE A 104 17.58 -2.94 -3.34
C ILE A 104 16.23 -2.71 -2.64
N ILE A 105 15.38 -1.84 -3.17
CA ILE A 105 14.03 -1.60 -2.63
C ILE A 105 13.19 -2.86 -2.69
N GLY A 106 13.22 -3.57 -3.82
CA GLY A 106 12.54 -4.85 -3.98
C GLY A 106 13.03 -5.88 -2.97
N PHE A 107 14.34 -6.02 -2.80
CA PHE A 107 14.93 -6.92 -1.81
C PHE A 107 14.46 -6.59 -0.38
N MET A 108 14.49 -5.31 0.00
CA MET A 108 14.03 -4.87 1.32
C MET A 108 12.53 -5.10 1.53
N SER A 109 11.71 -4.95 0.48
CA SER A 109 10.27 -5.24 0.54
C SER A 109 9.98 -6.72 0.79
N TYR A 110 10.74 -7.63 0.16
CA TYR A 110 10.59 -9.05 0.43
C TYR A 110 11.09 -9.42 1.82
N LEU A 111 12.22 -8.85 2.25
CA LEU A 111 12.76 -9.08 3.58
C LEU A 111 11.81 -8.60 4.68
N SER A 112 11.18 -7.44 4.51
CA SER A 112 10.20 -6.93 5.48
C SER A 112 8.98 -7.85 5.57
N THR A 113 8.50 -8.39 4.44
CA THR A 113 7.38 -9.34 4.41
C THR A 113 7.70 -10.61 5.20
N LEU A 114 8.92 -11.13 5.06
CA LEU A 114 9.38 -12.31 5.81
C LEU A 114 9.44 -12.04 7.32
N ILE A 115 9.99 -10.89 7.72
CA ILE A 115 10.12 -10.51 9.14
C ILE A 115 8.74 -10.26 9.76
N THR A 116 7.81 -9.68 9.00
CA THR A 116 6.52 -9.21 9.53
C THR A 116 5.46 -10.32 9.56
N GLY A 117 5.49 -11.25 8.61
CA GLY A 117 4.43 -12.26 8.44
C GLY A 117 4.17 -13.12 9.69
N TYR A 118 5.21 -13.74 10.25
CA TYR A 118 5.08 -14.58 11.45
C TYR A 118 4.62 -13.81 12.71
N PRO A 119 5.27 -12.69 13.11
CA PRO A 119 4.88 -11.97 14.31
C PRO A 119 3.50 -11.30 14.19
N LEU A 120 3.11 -10.77 13.02
CA LEU A 120 1.75 -10.23 12.84
C LEU A 120 0.69 -11.30 13.01
N GLY A 121 0.91 -12.50 12.47
CA GLY A 121 -0.03 -13.63 12.64
C GLY A 121 -0.20 -14.01 14.11
N LYS A 122 0.91 -14.17 14.83
CA LYS A 122 0.88 -14.49 16.28
C LYS A 122 0.23 -13.37 17.09
N PHE A 123 0.44 -12.11 16.70
CA PHE A 123 -0.19 -10.96 17.33
C PHE A 123 -1.71 -10.93 17.08
N ALA A 124 -2.15 -11.34 15.90
CA ALA A 124 -3.57 -11.42 15.54
C ALA A 124 -4.29 -12.47 16.38
N ASP A 125 -3.65 -13.61 16.61
CA ASP A 125 -4.21 -14.69 17.43
C ASP A 125 -4.30 -14.31 18.92
N THR A 126 -3.37 -13.49 19.41
CA THR A 126 -3.28 -13.14 20.85
C THR A 126 -4.09 -11.90 21.22
N PHE A 127 -4.04 -10.85 20.40
CA PHE A 127 -4.63 -9.53 20.69
C PHE A 127 -5.81 -9.17 19.77
N GLY A 128 -6.11 -10.02 18.78
CA GLY A 128 -7.15 -9.77 17.78
C GLY A 128 -6.72 -8.82 16.66
N TRP A 129 -7.59 -8.66 15.67
CA TRP A 129 -7.33 -7.88 14.45
C TRP A 129 -7.45 -6.36 14.62
N ARG A 130 -8.19 -5.90 15.64
CA ARG A 130 -8.37 -4.46 15.93
C ARG A 130 -7.07 -3.67 16.12
N PRO A 131 -6.15 -4.07 17.03
CA PRO A 131 -4.89 -3.36 17.22
C PRO A 131 -3.96 -3.46 16.01
N ILE A 132 -4.10 -4.52 15.19
CA ILE A 132 -3.31 -4.68 13.96
C ILE A 132 -3.68 -3.63 12.94
N PHE A 133 -4.98 -3.41 12.68
CA PHE A 133 -5.39 -2.35 11.75
C PHE A 133 -4.91 -0.96 12.20
N LEU A 134 -4.92 -0.69 13.51
CA LEU A 134 -4.38 0.55 14.07
C LEU A 134 -2.86 0.66 13.84
N LEU A 135 -2.11 -0.43 14.07
CA LEU A 135 -0.68 -0.49 13.82
C LEU A 135 -0.36 -0.29 12.33
N MET A 136 -1.08 -0.95 11.43
CA MET A 136 -0.93 -0.80 9.98
C MET A 136 -1.25 0.62 9.53
N THR A 137 -2.26 1.25 10.12
CA THR A 137 -2.56 2.68 9.89
C THR A 137 -1.38 3.56 10.33
N GLY A 138 -0.81 3.32 11.50
CA GLY A 138 0.36 4.04 11.99
C GLY A 138 1.56 3.93 11.05
N VAL A 139 1.86 2.72 10.57
CA VAL A 139 2.93 2.49 9.59
C VAL A 139 2.63 3.16 8.25
N ALA A 140 1.38 3.11 7.77
CA ALA A 140 0.97 3.79 6.54
C ALA A 140 1.12 5.32 6.66
N LEU A 141 0.82 5.91 7.82
CA LEU A 141 1.04 7.33 8.08
C LEU A 141 2.53 7.69 8.08
N ILE A 142 3.38 6.87 8.72
CA ILE A 142 4.84 7.06 8.68
C ILE A 142 5.36 6.97 7.24
N GLY A 143 4.88 6.00 6.46
CA GLY A 143 5.20 5.86 5.04
C GLY A 143 4.76 7.09 4.24
N THR A 144 3.55 7.59 4.48
CA THR A 144 3.02 8.82 3.87
C THR A 144 3.90 10.01 4.20
N LEU A 145 4.30 10.18 5.46
CA LEU A 145 5.19 11.26 5.89
C LEU A 145 6.57 11.16 5.22
N THR A 146 7.10 9.94 5.08
CA THR A 146 8.41 9.71 4.43
C THR A 146 8.36 10.11 2.96
N ILE A 147 7.30 9.73 2.23
CA ILE A 147 7.10 10.14 0.84
C ILE A 147 6.77 11.64 0.72
N ALA A 148 6.07 12.20 1.70
CA ALA A 148 5.81 13.64 1.76
C ALA A 148 7.10 14.47 1.96
N VAL A 149 8.13 13.93 2.62
CA VAL A 149 9.45 14.59 2.68
C VAL A 149 10.13 14.60 1.30
N LEU A 150 9.92 13.56 0.49
CA LEU A 150 10.44 13.47 -0.88
C LEU A 150 9.72 14.44 -1.84
N TRP A 151 8.45 14.77 -1.58
CA TRP A 151 7.61 15.68 -2.39
C TRP A 151 8.27 17.03 -2.71
N ASN A 152 9.07 17.60 -1.81
CA ASN A 152 9.67 18.93 -1.97
C ASN A 152 11.09 18.90 -2.55
N ARG A 153 11.66 17.73 -2.83
CA ARG A 153 12.99 17.67 -3.45
C ARG A 153 12.86 17.89 -4.94
N LYS A 154 13.49 18.95 -5.45
CA LYS A 154 13.71 19.12 -6.89
C LYS A 154 14.73 18.06 -7.30
N ILE A 155 14.33 17.15 -8.18
CA ILE A 155 15.23 16.23 -8.88
C ILE A 155 16.32 17.08 -9.53
N ALA A 156 17.54 16.97 -9.03
CA ALA A 156 18.70 17.64 -9.61
C ALA A 156 19.05 16.90 -10.90
N VAL A 157 18.46 17.35 -12.01
CA VAL A 157 18.83 16.90 -13.35
C VAL A 157 20.24 17.44 -13.63
N ASN A 158 21.25 16.61 -13.41
CA ASN A 158 22.60 16.76 -13.95
C ASN A 158 22.90 15.58 -14.88
#